data_AF-A0A7H2T5P7-F1
#
_entry.id   AF-A0A7H2T5P7-F1
#
_cell.length_a   1.000
_cell.length_b   1.000
_cell.length_c   1.000
_cell.angle_alpha   90.00
_cell.angle_beta   90.00
_cell.angle_gamma   90.00
#
_symmetry.space_group_name_H-M   'P 1'
#
loop_
_entity.id
_entity.type
_entity.pdbx_description
1 polymer ?
#
loop_
_entity_poly.entity_id
_entity_poly.type
_entity_poly.pdbx_seq_one_letter_code
_entity_poly.pdbx_strand_id
1 'polypeptide(L)'
;MSLFYRLPFMGAVLLTAVAMTGCESKSKRDFNVGCQSGGTDRSTCSCVYDKLEAHYSPDVMEKLGQQNVSQLDLPRDFTEQMLRAAQACQSR
;
A
#
# COMPACT_ATOMS: atom_id res chain seq x y z
N MET A 1 45.26 2.46 -6.49
CA MET A 1 44.27 1.36 -6.53
C MET A 1 43.07 1.67 -5.63
N SER A 2 41.87 1.65 -6.21
CA SER A 2 40.69 0.95 -5.64
C SER A 2 39.78 1.58 -4.58
N LEU A 3 39.63 2.91 -4.46
CA LEU A 3 38.57 3.48 -3.61
C LEU A 3 37.51 4.33 -4.33
N PHE A 4 37.76 4.80 -5.57
CA PHE A 4 36.78 5.62 -6.32
C PHE A 4 35.77 4.80 -7.15
N TYR A 5 35.94 3.48 -7.27
CA TYR A 5 35.04 2.60 -8.04
C TYR A 5 34.02 1.83 -7.17
N ARG A 6 33.89 2.15 -5.88
CA ARG A 6 32.85 1.56 -5.01
C ARG A 6 31.59 2.40 -4.88
N LEU A 7 31.55 3.56 -5.53
CA LEU A 7 30.36 4.42 -5.54
C LEU A 7 29.27 4.08 -6.59
N PRO A 8 29.48 3.33 -7.70
CA PRO A 8 28.42 3.13 -8.68
C PRO A 8 27.71 1.77 -8.59
N PHE A 9 27.85 0.99 -7.52
CA PHE A 9 27.23 -0.35 -7.40
C PHE A 9 26.25 -0.53 -6.22
N MET A 10 26.05 0.52 -5.42
CA MET A 10 25.02 0.57 -4.36
C MET A 10 24.05 1.74 -4.58
N GLY A 11 23.81 2.12 -5.83
CA GLY A 11 22.78 3.10 -6.19
C GLY A 11 21.50 2.47 -6.74
N ALA A 12 21.33 1.17 -6.58
CA ALA A 12 20.29 0.38 -7.25
C ALA A 12 19.33 -0.30 -6.27
N VAL A 13 18.74 0.45 -5.32
CA VAL A 13 17.51 0.01 -4.65
C VAL A 13 16.62 1.22 -4.38
N LEU A 14 15.73 1.48 -5.34
CA LEU A 14 14.31 1.76 -5.13
C LEU A 14 13.95 2.65 -3.93
N LEU A 15 14.00 3.97 -4.14
CA LEU A 15 13.21 4.92 -3.34
C LEU A 15 12.34 5.79 -4.26
N THR A 16 11.54 5.14 -5.10
CA THR A 16 10.30 5.76 -5.61
C THR A 16 9.23 5.65 -4.52
N ALA A 17 9.42 6.35 -3.41
CA ALA A 17 8.30 6.70 -2.55
C ALA A 17 7.62 7.90 -3.20
N VAL A 18 6.85 7.64 -4.25
CA VAL A 18 5.93 8.63 -4.81
C VAL A 18 4.88 8.88 -3.73
N ALA A 19 5.14 9.85 -2.85
CA ALA A 19 4.09 10.44 -2.04
C ALA A 19 3.22 11.26 -3.01
N MET A 20 2.31 10.58 -3.71
CA MET A 20 1.24 11.24 -4.42
C MET A 20 0.34 11.88 -3.36
N THR A 21 0.57 13.16 -3.07
CA THR A 21 -0.48 14.04 -2.55
C THR A 21 -1.44 14.33 -3.71
N GLY A 22 -2.03 13.28 -4.27
CA GLY A 22 -3.12 13.37 -5.23
C GLY A 22 -4.45 13.38 -4.47
N CYS A 23 -5.50 13.87 -5.10
CA CYS A 23 -6.86 13.66 -4.64
C CYS A 23 -7.05 12.21 -4.19
N GLU A 24 -7.27 12.00 -2.89
CA GLU A 24 -7.52 10.69 -2.32
C GLU A 24 -8.91 10.22 -2.79
N SER A 25 -8.99 9.04 -3.39
CA SER A 25 -10.27 8.44 -3.78
C SER A 25 -11.14 8.23 -2.54
N LYS A 26 -12.47 8.22 -2.71
CA LYS A 26 -13.39 7.93 -1.60
C LYS A 26 -13.05 6.60 -0.94
N SER A 27 -12.77 5.57 -1.75
CA SER A 27 -12.38 4.25 -1.24
C SER A 27 -11.09 4.30 -0.41
N LYS A 28 -10.06 5.03 -0.86
CA LYS A 28 -8.81 5.19 -0.10
C LYS A 28 -9.04 5.86 1.26
N ARG A 29 -9.90 6.89 1.29
CA ARG A 29 -10.29 7.56 2.53
C ARG A 29 -11.01 6.62 3.48
N ASP A 30 -12.02 5.90 2.99
CA ASP A 30 -12.83 5.01 3.80
C ASP A 30 -11.97 3.84 4.34
N PHE A 31 -11.10 3.28 3.50
CA PHE A 31 -10.09 2.30 3.90
C PHE A 31 -9.15 2.85 4.97
N ASN A 32 -8.60 4.06 4.78
CA ASN A 32 -7.68 4.69 5.73
C ASN A 32 -8.35 4.95 7.07
N VAL A 33 -9.63 5.33 7.10
CA VAL A 33 -10.40 5.49 8.34
C VAL A 33 -10.56 4.14 9.05
N GLY A 34 -10.93 3.09 8.31
CA GLY A 34 -11.04 1.74 8.86
C GLY A 34 -9.70 1.22 9.40
N CYS A 35 -8.62 1.38 8.66
CA CYS A 35 -7.28 0.97 9.07
C CYS A 35 -6.77 1.76 10.30
N GLN A 36 -7.02 3.06 10.37
CA GLN A 36 -6.70 3.88 11.55
C GLN A 36 -7.52 3.47 12.77
N SER A 37 -8.79 3.11 12.59
CA SER A 37 -9.61 2.57 13.69
C SER A 37 -9.05 1.26 14.27
N GLY A 38 -8.27 0.52 13.48
CA GLY A 38 -7.50 -0.66 13.90
C GLY A 38 -6.16 -0.36 14.57
N GLY A 39 -5.80 0.92 14.79
CA GLY A 39 -4.62 1.33 15.53
C GLY A 39 -3.35 1.56 14.68
N THR A 40 -3.48 1.70 13.36
CA THR A 40 -2.35 1.96 12.45
C THR A 40 -2.31 3.42 12.01
N ASP A 41 -1.12 4.00 11.87
CA ASP A 41 -0.97 5.38 11.39
C ASP A 41 -1.50 5.58 9.96
N ARG A 42 -2.04 6.77 9.67
CA ARG A 42 -2.61 7.11 8.35
C ARG A 42 -1.60 6.93 7.20
N SER A 43 -0.32 7.23 7.43
CA SER A 43 0.74 7.05 6.43
C SER A 43 0.93 5.59 6.06
N THR A 44 0.93 4.70 7.06
CA THR A 44 1.04 3.25 6.89
C THR A 44 -0.22 2.70 6.21
N CYS A 45 -1.41 3.12 6.64
CA CYS A 45 -2.67 2.76 5.97
C CYS A 45 -2.68 3.16 4.49
N SER A 46 -2.26 4.39 4.18
CA SER A 46 -2.16 4.84 2.79
C SER A 46 -1.18 3.99 1.99
N CYS A 47 -0.02 3.65 2.55
CA CYS A 47 0.96 2.78 1.90
C CYS A 47 0.38 1.40 1.56
N VAL A 48 -0.40 0.81 2.47
CA VAL A 48 -1.06 -0.48 2.24
C VAL A 48 -2.08 -0.36 1.11
N TYR A 49 -2.91 0.68 1.13
CA TYR A 49 -3.88 0.92 0.06
C TYR A 49 -3.21 1.07 -1.30
N ASP A 50 -2.15 1.88 -1.38
CA ASP A 50 -1.43 2.15 -2.62
C ASP A 50 -0.80 0.86 -3.20
N LYS A 51 -0.33 -0.04 -2.33
CA LYS A 51 0.15 -1.36 -2.75
C LYS A 51 -0.96 -2.24 -3.31
N LEU A 52 -2.13 -2.24 -2.69
CA LEU A 52 -3.28 -3.00 -3.17
C LEU A 52 -3.83 -2.44 -4.49
N GLU A 53 -3.91 -1.11 -4.61
CA GLU A 53 -4.37 -0.42 -5.83
C GLU A 53 -3.45 -0.71 -7.04
N ALA A 54 -2.15 -0.91 -6.81
CA ALA A 54 -1.22 -1.30 -7.86
C ALA A 54 -1.42 -2.75 -8.37
N HIS A 55 -2.06 -3.62 -7.57
CA HIS A 55 -2.28 -5.03 -7.89
C HIS A 55 -3.71 -5.35 -8.33
N TYR A 56 -4.70 -4.57 -7.88
CA TYR A 56 -6.11 -4.83 -8.10
C TYR A 56 -6.77 -3.77 -8.99
N SER A 57 -7.85 -4.17 -9.68
CA SER A 57 -8.62 -3.22 -10.48
C SER A 57 -9.33 -2.19 -9.58
N PRO A 58 -9.65 -0.99 -10.12
CA PRO A 58 -10.41 0.02 -9.40
C PRO A 58 -11.73 -0.51 -8.80
N ASP A 59 -12.41 -1.43 -9.48
CA ASP A 59 -13.64 -2.07 -8.99
C ASP A 59 -13.42 -2.84 -7.68
N VAL A 60 -12.31 -3.59 -7.57
CA VAL A 60 -11.97 -4.31 -6.33
C VAL A 60 -11.56 -3.32 -5.24
N MET A 61 -10.84 -2.26 -5.59
CA MET A 61 -10.47 -1.22 -4.65
C MET A 61 -11.71 -0.48 -4.13
N GLU A 62 -12.69 -0.19 -4.97
CA GLU A 62 -13.94 0.47 -4.56
C GLU A 62 -14.67 -0.35 -3.49
N LYS A 63 -14.74 -1.67 -3.68
CA LYS A 63 -15.31 -2.61 -2.73
C LYS A 63 -14.63 -2.58 -1.35
N LEU A 64 -13.32 -2.32 -1.28
CA LEU A 64 -12.59 -2.23 -0.01
C LEU A 64 -12.95 -1.02 0.84
N GLY A 65 -13.39 0.07 0.19
CA GLY A 65 -13.91 1.24 0.89
C GLY A 65 -15.32 1.02 1.44
N GLN A 66 -15.99 -0.07 1.06
CA GLN A 66 -17.34 -0.37 1.53
C GLN A 66 -17.29 -1.08 2.89
N GLN A 67 -18.22 -0.73 3.77
CA GLN A 67 -18.24 -1.19 5.17
C GLN A 67 -18.50 -2.71 5.35
N ASN A 68 -18.78 -3.45 4.28
CA ASN A 68 -19.15 -4.87 4.34
C ASN A 68 -18.15 -5.78 3.60
N VAL A 69 -16.85 -5.58 3.81
CA VAL A 69 -15.75 -6.35 3.18
C VAL A 69 -15.95 -7.87 3.31
N SER A 70 -16.53 -8.33 4.43
CA SER A 70 -16.79 -9.75 4.71
C SER A 70 -17.82 -10.41 3.80
N GLN A 71 -18.64 -9.66 3.07
CA GLN A 71 -19.67 -10.17 2.16
C GLN A 71 -19.31 -9.92 0.68
N LEU A 72 -18.17 -9.30 0.42
CA LEU A 72 -17.72 -8.96 -0.92
C LEU A 72 -16.93 -10.11 -1.53
N ASP A 73 -17.20 -10.38 -2.80
CA ASP A 73 -16.43 -11.33 -3.61
C ASP A 73 -15.06 -10.69 -3.92
N LEU A 74 -14.10 -10.96 -3.03
CA LEU A 74 -12.71 -10.51 -3.16
C LEU A 74 -11.87 -11.60 -3.84
N PRO A 75 -10.82 -11.21 -4.57
CA PRO A 75 -9.87 -12.16 -5.16
C PRO A 75 -9.31 -13.14 -4.11
N ARG A 76 -9.06 -14.38 -4.53
CA ARG A 76 -8.61 -15.45 -3.61
C ARG A 76 -7.26 -15.15 -2.94
N ASP A 77 -6.42 -14.34 -3.58
CA ASP A 77 -5.11 -13.93 -3.07
C ASP A 77 -5.18 -12.65 -2.21
N PHE A 78 -6.37 -12.06 -2.03
CA PHE A 78 -6.53 -10.77 -1.39
C PHE A 78 -5.94 -10.69 0.02
N THR A 79 -6.24 -11.68 0.86
CA THR A 79 -5.71 -11.74 2.22
C THR A 79 -4.19 -11.82 2.24
N GLU A 80 -3.61 -12.57 1.30
CA GLU A 80 -2.15 -12.70 1.19
C GLU A 80 -1.51 -11.38 0.74
N GLN A 81 -2.08 -10.71 -0.25
CA GLN A 81 -1.59 -9.40 -0.70
C GLN A 81 -1.75 -8.32 0.36
N MET A 82 -2.85 -8.34 1.12
CA MET A 82 -3.06 -7.44 2.27
C MET A 82 -1.95 -7.63 3.31
N LEU A 83 -1.65 -8.87 3.68
CA LEU A 83 -0.58 -9.19 4.64
C LEU A 83 0.80 -8.76 4.11
N ARG A 84 1.10 -9.04 2.84
CA ARG A 84 2.36 -8.62 2.19
C ARG A 84 2.49 -7.10 2.14
N ALA A 85 1.42 -6.39 1.79
CA ALA A 85 1.37 -4.93 1.80
C ALA A 85 1.57 -4.36 3.21
N ALA A 86 0.90 -4.93 4.21
CA ALA A 86 1.07 -4.53 5.61
C ALA A 86 2.51 -4.71 6.08
N GLN A 87 3.15 -5.85 5.80
CA GLN A 87 4.56 -6.11 6.13
C GLN A 87 5.51 -5.14 5.42
N ALA A 88 5.25 -4.87 4.13
CA ALA A 88 6.05 -3.92 3.35
C ALA A 88 5.91 -2.46 3.83
N CYS A 89 4.81 -2.14 4.50
CA CYS A 89 4.53 -0.79 5.01
C CYS A 89 4.82 -0.63 6.51
N GLN A 90 4.82 -1.70 7.31
CA GLN A 90 5.23 -1.68 8.72
C GLN A 90 6.75 -1.54 8.91
N SER A 91 7.53 -1.90 7.90
CA SER A 91 9.00 -1.74 7.92
C SER A 91 9.47 -0.33 7.55
N ARG A 92 8.54 0.65 7.46
CA ARG A 92 8.83 2.06 7.18
C ARG A 92 8.96 2.90 8.44
#